data_AF-A0A7Z9K9C6-F1
#
_entry.id   AF-A0A7Z9K9C6-F1
#
_cell.length_a   1.000
_cell.length_b   1.000
_cell.length_c   1.000
_cell.angle_alpha   90.00
_cell.angle_beta   90.00
_cell.angle_gamma   90.00
#
_symmetry.space_group_name_H-M   'P 1'
#
loop_
_entity.id
_entity.type
_entity.pdbx_description
1 polymer ?
#
loop_
_entity_poly.entity_id
_entity_poly.type
_entity_poly.pdbx_seq_one_letter_code
_entity_poly.pdbx_strand_id
1 'polypeptide(L)'
;MKSDATPSQTAKSLLEEHGKDRALKVVSDGIVDAHKKSDNYALSVWREVKAILRSVDAHKRPQAENLQPAIRKCLMCSTSFQSKDIGERVCPDCKNTSTWRQG
;
A
#
# COMPACT_ATOMS: atom_id res chain seq x y z
N MET A 1 18.96 -11.50 15.38
CA MET A 1 17.86 -10.52 15.51
C MET A 1 17.36 -10.62 16.93
N LYS A 2 17.47 -9.57 17.74
CA LYS A 2 16.98 -9.60 19.12
C LYS A 2 15.45 -9.50 19.06
N SER A 3 14.80 -10.57 19.52
CA SER A 3 13.57 -10.62 20.32
C SER A 3 12.51 -9.52 20.09
N ASP A 4 11.32 -9.97 19.70
CA ASP A 4 9.98 -9.38 19.96
C ASP A 4 9.40 -8.40 18.95
N ALA A 5 10.17 -7.87 18.00
CA ALA A 5 9.62 -7.01 16.95
C ALA A 5 8.97 -7.84 15.83
N THR A 6 7.70 -7.53 15.52
CA THR A 6 7.01 -8.10 14.35
C THR A 6 7.71 -7.69 13.04
N PRO A 7 7.53 -8.46 11.94
CA PRO A 7 8.06 -8.10 10.62
C PRO A 7 7.67 -6.67 10.20
N SER A 8 6.45 -6.25 10.49
CA SER A 8 5.95 -4.89 10.20
C SER A 8 6.69 -3.80 10.98
N GLN A 9 6.96 -4.02 12.27
CA GLN A 9 7.72 -3.07 13.09
C GLN A 9 9.17 -2.97 12.59
N THR A 10 9.78 -4.11 12.27
CA THR A 10 11.14 -4.16 11.70
C THR A 10 11.22 -3.40 10.37
N ALA A 11 10.25 -3.60 9.47
CA ALA A 11 10.19 -2.87 8.21
C ALA A 11 10.08 -1.35 8.42
N LYS A 12 9.24 -0.92 9.38
CA LYS A 12 9.06 0.50 9.70
C LYS A 12 10.34 1.13 10.24
N SER A 13 11.00 0.50 11.22
CA SER A 13 12.27 1.01 11.77
C SER A 13 13.35 1.13 10.70
N LEU A 14 13.48 0.13 9.81
CA LEU A 14 14.47 0.18 8.72
C LEU A 14 14.20 1.32 7.73
N LEU A 15 12.94 1.64 7.46
CA LEU A 15 12.57 2.77 6.61
C LEU A 15 12.93 4.11 7.27
N GLU A 16 12.65 4.26 8.56
CA GLU A 16 12.93 5.48 9.33
C GLU A 16 14.43 5.74 9.48
N GLU A 17 15.24 4.70 9.71
CA GLU A 17 16.68 4.83 9.96
C GLU A 17 17.51 5.03 8.68
N HIS A 18 17.16 4.34 7.60
CA HIS A 18 18.07 4.20 6.46
C HIS A 18 17.46 4.62 5.13
N GLY A 19 16.15 4.83 5.04
CA GLY A 19 15.45 5.00 3.77
C GLY A 19 15.38 3.69 2.97
N LYS A 20 14.50 3.66 1.97
CA LYS A 20 14.05 2.41 1.32
C LYS A 20 15.18 1.57 0.70
N ASP A 21 16.07 2.18 -0.07
CA ASP A 21 17.11 1.44 -0.80
C ASP A 21 18.09 0.74 0.14
N ARG A 22 18.48 1.43 1.21
CA ARG A 22 19.36 0.85 2.23
C ARG A 22 18.62 -0.19 3.09
N ALA A 23 17.35 0.03 3.43
CA ALA A 23 16.52 -0.96 4.10
C ALA A 23 16.42 -2.27 3.28
N LEU A 24 16.20 -2.19 1.96
CA LEU A 24 16.15 -3.36 1.08
C LEU A 24 17.49 -4.10 1.00
N LYS A 25 18.61 -3.37 1.07
CA LYS A 25 19.95 -3.97 1.10
C LYS A 25 20.15 -4.74 2.40
N VAL A 26 19.89 -4.13 3.55
CA VAL A 26 19.98 -4.77 4.88
C VAL A 26 19.15 -6.05 4.93
N VAL A 27 17.91 -6.02 4.44
CA VAL A 27 17.04 -7.19 4.41
C VAL A 27 17.60 -8.27 3.48
N SER A 28 18.16 -7.89 2.32
CA SER A 28 18.74 -8.86 1.39
C SER A 28 19.97 -9.54 1.99
N ASP A 29 20.82 -8.79 2.69
CA ASP A 29 21.98 -9.34 3.40
C ASP A 29 21.54 -10.28 4.55
N GLY A 30 20.47 -9.91 5.28
CA GLY A 30 19.86 -10.74 6.31
C GLY A 30 19.30 -12.07 5.79
N ILE A 31 18.70 -12.08 4.58
CA ILE A 31 18.25 -13.31 3.92
C ILE A 31 19.44 -14.23 3.61
N VAL A 32 20.52 -13.67 3.06
CA VAL A 32 21.73 -14.43 2.72
C VAL A 32 22.36 -15.03 3.98
N ASP A 33 22.42 -14.27 5.07
CA ASP A 33 22.94 -14.76 6.35
C ASP A 33 22.06 -15.87 6.95
N ALA A 34 20.73 -15.70 6.92
CA ALA A 34 19.79 -16.73 7.38
C ALA A 34 19.91 -18.04 6.56
N HIS A 35 20.11 -17.93 5.24
CA HIS A 35 20.41 -19.07 4.36
C HIS A 35 21.68 -19.80 4.78
N LYS A 36 22.78 -19.06 5.01
CA LYS A 36 24.06 -19.64 5.44
C LYS A 36 23.97 -20.37 6.78
N LYS A 37 23.11 -19.88 7.67
CA LYS A 37 22.87 -20.45 9.01
C LYS A 37 21.79 -21.53 9.04
N SER A 38 21.12 -21.80 7.92
CA SER A 38 19.94 -22.66 7.85
C SER A 38 18.83 -22.26 8.85
N ASP A 39 18.75 -20.97 9.18
CA ASP A 39 17.74 -20.43 10.09
C ASP A 39 16.46 -20.13 9.30
N ASN A 40 15.61 -21.14 9.20
CA ASN A 40 14.35 -21.06 8.45
C ASN A 40 13.37 -20.03 9.05
N TYR A 41 13.41 -19.81 10.37
CA TYR A 41 12.54 -18.84 11.03
C TYR A 41 12.97 -17.41 10.67
N ALA A 42 14.26 -17.09 10.85
CA ALA A 42 14.78 -15.78 10.46
C ALA A 42 14.61 -15.54 8.96
N LEU A 43 14.79 -16.58 8.12
CA LEU A 43 14.55 -16.50 6.69
C LEU A 43 13.10 -16.10 6.37
N SER A 44 12.12 -16.71 7.04
CA SER A 44 10.70 -16.37 6.86
C SER A 44 10.44 -14.91 7.22
N VAL A 45 10.93 -14.47 8.38
CA VAL A 45 10.76 -13.08 8.83
C VAL A 45 11.38 -12.09 7.85
N TRP A 46 12.62 -12.31 7.39
CA TRP A 46 13.27 -11.41 6.44
C TRP A 46 12.53 -11.33 5.10
N ARG A 47 11.95 -12.43 4.62
CA ARG A 47 11.14 -12.44 3.40
C ARG A 47 9.87 -11.61 3.55
N GLU A 48 9.22 -11.70 4.70
CA GLU A 48 8.03 -10.90 5.00
C GLU A 48 8.36 -9.41 5.11
N VAL A 49 9.43 -9.05 5.82
CA VAL A 49 9.95 -7.67 5.87
C VAL A 49 10.22 -7.14 4.46
N LYS A 50 10.87 -7.94 3.59
CA LYS A 50 11.14 -7.57 2.19
C LYS A 50 9.85 -7.31 1.39
N ALA A 51 8.82 -8.13 1.60
CA ALA A 51 7.54 -7.96 0.93
C ALA A 51 6.86 -6.65 1.36
N ILE A 52 6.86 -6.34 2.66
CA ILE A 52 6.32 -5.09 3.21
C ILE A 52 7.07 -3.88 2.63
N LEU A 53 8.40 -3.89 2.65
CA LEU A 53 9.19 -2.79 2.08
C LEU A 53 8.92 -2.55 0.58
N ARG A 54 8.56 -3.59 -0.16
CA ARG A 54 8.19 -3.49 -1.58
C ARG A 54 6.77 -2.97 -1.79
N SER A 55 5.83 -3.33 -0.91
CA SER A 55 4.43 -2.90 -1.03
C SER A 55 4.20 -1.46 -0.58
N VAL A 56 5.10 -0.87 0.21
CA VAL A 56 5.02 0.53 0.65
C VAL A 56 4.90 1.52 -0.53
N ASP A 57 5.47 1.22 -1.69
CA ASP A 57 5.25 2.05 -2.89
C ASP A 57 4.00 1.69 -3.68
N ALA A 58 3.55 0.44 -3.63
CA ALA A 58 2.36 -0.02 -4.33
C ALA A 58 1.07 0.53 -3.69
N HIS A 59 1.10 0.89 -2.41
CA HIS A 59 -0.03 1.46 -1.68
C HIS A 59 0.05 2.97 -1.51
N LYS A 60 0.96 3.66 -2.19
CA LYS A 60 0.93 5.12 -2.21
C LYS A 60 -0.42 5.56 -2.80
N ARG A 61 -1.16 6.37 -2.05
CA ARG A 61 -2.32 7.11 -2.60
C ARG A 61 -1.86 7.73 -3.92
N PRO A 62 -2.71 7.71 -4.98
CA PRO A 62 -2.36 8.39 -6.22
C PRO A 62 -1.89 9.80 -5.86
N GLN A 63 -0.69 10.17 -6.33
CA GLN A 63 -0.17 11.52 -6.11
C GLN A 63 -1.23 12.52 -6.56
N ALA A 64 -1.38 13.65 -5.84
CA ALA A 64 -2.43 14.63 -6.08
C ALA A 64 -2.52 15.08 -7.55
N GLU A 65 -1.39 15.13 -8.24
CA GLU A 65 -1.26 15.40 -9.68
C GLU A 65 -1.96 14.40 -10.61
N ASN A 66 -2.18 13.16 -10.14
CA ASN A 66 -2.88 12.09 -10.87
C ASN A 66 -4.38 12.01 -10.54
N LEU A 67 -4.90 12.88 -9.66
CA LEU A 67 -6.35 13.06 -9.47
C LEU A 67 -6.90 14.00 -10.54
N GLN A 68 -6.94 13.53 -11.78
CA GLN A 68 -7.56 14.30 -12.83
C GLN A 68 -9.08 14.08 -12.85
N PRO A 69 -9.87 15.17 -12.86
CA PRO A 69 -11.30 15.07 -13.09
C PRO A 69 -11.57 14.40 -14.45
N ALA A 70 -12.41 13.37 -14.45
CA ALA A 70 -12.79 12.66 -15.67
C ALA A 70 -14.30 12.68 -15.85
N ILE A 71 -14.76 12.82 -17.09
CA ILE A 71 -16.18 12.61 -17.41
C ILE A 71 -16.47 11.11 -17.37
N ARG A 72 -17.41 10.70 -16.51
CA ARG A 72 -17.80 9.30 -16.30
C ARG A 72 -19.30 9.12 -16.37
N LYS A 73 -19.73 7.88 -16.60
CA LYS A 73 -21.13 7.47 -16.51
C LYS A 73 -21.47 7.09 -15.08
N CYS A 74 -22.53 7.69 -14.54
CA CYS A 74 -23.07 7.36 -13.22
C CYS A 74 -23.55 5.91 -13.18
N LEU A 75 -23.14 5.13 -12.18
CA LEU A 75 -23.59 3.74 -12.02
C LEU A 75 -25.08 3.61 -11.67
N MET A 76 -25.73 4.68 -11.21
CA MET A 76 -27.15 4.67 -10.83
C MET A 76 -28.06 5.08 -11.99
N CYS A 77 -27.76 6.21 -12.64
CA CYS A 77 -28.65 6.82 -13.65
C CYS A 77 -28.06 6.85 -15.06
N SER A 78 -26.83 6.37 -15.26
CA SER A 78 -26.11 6.43 -16.55
C SER A 78 -25.85 7.85 -17.11
N THR A 79 -26.18 8.91 -16.37
CA THR A 79 -25.85 10.29 -16.77
C THR A 79 -24.34 10.51 -16.73
N SER A 80 -23.83 11.27 -17.71
CA SER A 80 -22.43 11.71 -17.72
C SER A 80 -22.21 12.79 -16.66
N PHE A 81 -21.18 12.66 -15.83
CA PHE A 81 -20.84 13.66 -14.81
C PHE A 81 -19.31 13.78 -14.66
N GLN A 82 -18.84 14.92 -14.17
CA GLN A 82 -17.42 15.14 -13.88
C GLN A 82 -17.09 14.56 -12.52
N SER A 83 -16.24 13.53 -12.49
CA SER A 83 -15.71 12.92 -11.28
C SER A 83 -14.62 13.78 -10.65
N LYS A 84 -14.60 13.89 -9.31
CA LYS A 84 -13.60 14.60 -8.51
C LYS A 84 -12.32 13.80 -8.31
N ASP A 85 -12.45 12.48 -8.23
CA ASP A 85 -11.34 11.55 -8.01
C ASP A 85 -11.53 10.26 -8.83
N ILE A 86 -10.54 9.36 -8.83
CA ILE A 86 -10.59 8.08 -9.56
C ILE A 86 -11.66 7.09 -9.06
N GLY A 87 -12.05 7.20 -7.79
CA GLY A 87 -13.05 6.36 -7.14
C GLY A 87 -14.48 6.86 -7.30
N GLU A 88 -14.69 8.10 -7.73
CA GLU A 88 -16.04 8.64 -7.87
C GLU A 88 -16.79 8.05 -9.08
N ARG A 89 -17.79 7.21 -8.80
CA ARG A 89 -18.57 6.46 -9.80
C ARG A 89 -20.07 6.80 -9.84
N VAL A 90 -20.57 7.59 -8.90
CA VAL A 90 -21.97 8.02 -8.81
C VAL A 90 -22.02 9.55 -8.84
N CYS A 91 -22.92 10.12 -9.64
CA CYS A 91 -23.03 11.57 -9.76
C CYS A 91 -23.52 12.23 -8.46
N PRO A 92 -23.27 13.53 -8.26
CA PRO A 92 -23.70 14.25 -7.05
C PRO A 92 -25.21 14.12 -6.76
N ASP A 93 -26.05 14.15 -7.79
CA ASP A 93 -27.50 14.05 -7.64
C ASP A 93 -27.91 12.69 -7.05
N CYS A 94 -27.41 11.59 -7.64
CA CYS A 94 -27.68 10.25 -7.16
C CYS A 94 -27.00 9.95 -5.81
N LYS A 95 -25.89 10.61 -5.47
CA LYS A 95 -25.27 10.48 -4.14
C LYS A 95 -26.10 11.14 -3.03
N ASN A 96 -26.90 12.15 -3.39
CA ASN A 96 -27.75 12.86 -2.44
C ASN A 96 -29.10 12.18 -2.22
N THR A 97 -29.45 11.15 -3.00
CA THR A 97 -30.69 10.40 -2.77
C THR A 97 -30.56 9.45 -1.58
N SER A 98 -31.69 9.17 -0.93
CA SER A 98 -31.77 8.23 0.20
C SER A 98 -31.35 6.82 -0.21
N THR A 99 -31.65 6.39 -1.44
CA THR A 99 -31.29 5.08 -2.00
C THR A 99 -29.78 4.82 -1.97
N TRP A 100 -28.93 5.85 -2.11
CA TRP A 100 -27.47 5.68 -2.03
C TRP A 100 -26.93 5.83 -0.59
N ARG A 101 -27.55 6.65 0.25
CA ARG A 101 -27.07 6.93 1.62
C ARG A 101 -27.36 5.82 2.63
N GLN A 102 -28.31 4.93 2.36
CA GLN A 102 -28.72 3.83 3.24
C GLN A 102 -27.98 2.51 2.95
N GLY A 103 -26.84 2.56 2.27
CA GLY A 103 -26.01 1.38 1.99
C GLY A 103 -25.47 0.69 3.23
#